data_AF-A0A7X5FQR6-F1
#
_entry.id   AF-A0A7X5FQR6-F1
#
_cell.length_a   1.000
_cell.length_b   1.000
_cell.length_c   1.000
_cell.angle_alpha   90.00
_cell.angle_beta   90.00
_cell.angle_gamma   90.00
#
_symmetry.space_group_name_H-M   'P 1'
#
loop_
_entity.id
_entity.type
_entity.pdbx_description
1 polymer ?
#
loop_
_entity_poly.entity_id
_entity_poly.type
_entity_poly.pdbx_seq_one_letter_code
_entity_poly.pdbx_strand_id
1 'polypeptide(L)'
;MKNILKLGLASGVAAHAQFASAAINVTGTKTNTTGDNGTSGDFVGTLDNILGFLIGLLYFVAVVFALYGGFQILTAGGDEEKVKKGKTTLIQAVLGLIVIFLASQIIRWVISIGTSDVVV
;
A
#
# COMPACT_ATOMS: atom_id res chain seq x y z
N MET A 1 44.15 -11.62 0.33
CA MET A 1 43.07 -11.71 1.34
C MET A 1 42.23 -10.44 1.52
N LYS A 2 42.62 -9.26 1.00
CA LYS A 2 41.89 -7.99 1.24
C LYS A 2 40.61 -7.79 0.40
N ASN A 3 40.37 -8.60 -0.64
CA ASN A 3 39.31 -8.36 -1.63
C ASN A 3 37.98 -9.07 -1.30
N ILE A 4 38.00 -10.08 -0.42
CA ILE A 4 36.78 -10.78 0.03
C ILE A 4 36.02 -10.02 1.13
N LEU A 5 36.71 -9.14 1.87
CA LEU A 5 36.10 -8.31 2.92
C LEU A 5 35.18 -7.22 2.32
N LYS A 6 35.47 -6.73 1.11
CA LYS A 6 34.62 -5.77 0.37
C LYS A 6 33.37 -6.41 -0.23
N LEU A 7 33.39 -7.73 -0.46
CA LEU A 7 32.27 -8.45 -1.07
C LEU A 7 31.15 -8.75 -0.05
N GLY A 8 31.50 -9.02 1.21
CA GLY A 8 30.53 -9.25 2.30
C GLY A 8 29.82 -7.99 2.81
N LEU A 9 30.43 -6.81 2.69
CA LEU A 9 29.80 -5.54 3.06
C LEU A 9 28.80 -5.06 1.97
N ALA A 10 29.08 -5.36 0.70
CA ALA A 10 28.22 -4.97 -0.42
C ALA A 10 26.93 -5.80 -0.48
N SER A 11 26.95 -7.09 -0.12
CA SER A 11 25.73 -7.92 -0.04
C SER A 11 24.83 -7.53 1.14
N GLY A 12 25.41 -7.05 2.24
CA GLY A 12 24.67 -6.50 3.37
C GLY A 12 23.89 -5.23 3.00
N VAL A 13 24.47 -4.31 2.23
CA VAL A 13 23.81 -3.07 1.80
C VAL A 13 22.90 -3.27 0.59
N ALA A 14 23.22 -4.19 -0.33
CA ALA A 14 22.37 -4.50 -1.47
C ALA A 14 21.01 -5.08 -1.06
N ALA A 15 20.95 -5.87 0.02
CA ALA A 15 19.68 -6.35 0.59
C ALA A 15 18.79 -5.18 1.06
N HIS A 16 19.39 -4.13 1.65
CA HIS A 16 18.65 -2.91 2.04
C HIS A 16 18.28 -2.03 0.83
N ALA A 17 19.09 -2.05 -0.23
CA ALA A 17 18.83 -1.31 -1.47
C ALA A 17 17.68 -1.88 -2.30
N GLN A 18 17.38 -3.18 -2.18
CA GLN A 18 16.19 -3.79 -2.82
C GLN A 18 14.90 -3.36 -2.12
N PHE A 19 14.93 -3.16 -0.79
CA PHE A 19 13.78 -2.56 -0.09
C PHE A 19 13.68 -1.05 -0.34
N ALA A 20 14.82 -0.35 -0.54
CA ALA A 20 14.82 1.07 -0.91
C ALA A 20 14.27 1.32 -2.33
N SER A 21 14.61 0.46 -3.30
CA SER A 21 14.05 0.52 -4.65
C SER A 21 12.64 -0.08 -4.76
N ALA A 22 12.22 -0.95 -3.84
CA ALA A 22 10.81 -1.38 -3.72
C ALA A 22 9.92 -0.35 -3.00
N ALA A 23 10.46 0.44 -2.05
CA ALA A 23 9.73 1.54 -1.41
C ALA A 23 9.48 2.71 -2.38
N ILE A 24 10.40 2.94 -3.34
CA ILE A 24 10.19 3.85 -4.48
C ILE A 24 9.60 3.07 -5.66
N ASN A 25 8.63 2.19 -5.39
CA ASN A 25 7.66 1.72 -6.37
C ASN A 25 6.23 1.73 -5.79
N VAL A 26 6.02 2.47 -4.68
CA VAL A 26 4.69 2.74 -4.11
C VAL A 26 3.97 3.87 -4.87
N THR A 27 4.66 4.55 -5.76
CA THR A 27 4.07 5.49 -6.71
C THR A 27 4.92 5.41 -7.96
N GLY A 28 4.30 5.11 -9.11
CA GLY A 28 5.00 5.05 -10.38
C GLY A 28 5.87 6.29 -10.56
N THR A 29 7.16 6.09 -10.77
CA THR A 29 7.98 7.09 -11.41
C THR A 29 7.48 7.24 -12.85
N LYS A 30 6.43 8.05 -13.03
CA LYS A 30 6.31 8.85 -14.24
C LYS A 30 7.43 9.87 -14.17
N THR A 31 8.61 9.48 -14.66
CA THR A 31 9.53 10.45 -15.24
C THR A 31 8.76 11.10 -16.39
N ASN A 32 8.45 12.38 -16.26
CA ASN A 32 7.75 13.18 -17.26
C ASN A 32 8.33 12.91 -18.65
N THR A 33 7.60 12.16 -19.47
CA THR A 33 7.73 12.24 -20.92
C THR A 33 6.61 13.18 -21.35
N THR A 34 7.00 14.40 -21.67
CA THR A 34 6.15 15.38 -22.35
C THR A 34 5.46 14.71 -23.52
N GLY A 35 4.13 14.68 -23.48
CA GLY A 35 3.26 14.14 -24.50
C GLY A 35 1.81 14.37 -24.08
N ASP A 36 1.20 15.38 -24.70
CA ASP A 36 -0.22 15.75 -24.69
C ASP A 36 -1.16 14.55 -24.50
N ASN A 37 -2.30 14.67 -23.81
CA ASN A 37 -3.38 15.57 -24.19
C ASN A 37 -4.15 16.05 -22.94
N GLY A 38 -3.98 17.34 -22.64
CA GLY A 38 -5.13 18.12 -22.21
C GLY A 38 -6.22 18.02 -23.27
N THR A 39 -7.48 18.11 -22.82
CA THR A 39 -8.70 17.96 -23.63
C THR A 39 -9.19 16.51 -23.78
N SER A 40 -9.54 15.87 -22.64
CA SER A 40 -10.70 14.96 -22.42
C SER A 40 -10.68 14.25 -21.04
N GLY A 41 -9.58 14.33 -20.26
CA GLY A 41 -9.33 13.44 -19.11
C GLY A 41 -9.08 14.08 -17.72
N ASP A 42 -9.31 15.38 -17.55
CA ASP A 42 -8.95 16.13 -16.32
C ASP A 42 -9.61 15.56 -15.04
N PHE A 43 -10.81 14.98 -15.16
CA PHE A 43 -11.48 14.34 -14.04
C PHE A 43 -10.79 13.05 -13.60
N VAL A 44 -10.40 12.18 -14.54
CA VAL A 44 -9.75 10.89 -14.24
C VAL A 44 -8.36 11.11 -13.66
N GLY A 45 -7.58 12.04 -14.22
CA GLY A 45 -6.26 12.38 -13.69
C GLY A 45 -6.33 13.01 -12.29
N THR A 46 -7.33 13.85 -12.02
CA THR A 46 -7.55 14.44 -10.68
C THR A 46 -8.01 13.37 -9.68
N LEU A 47 -8.88 12.45 -10.10
CA LEU A 47 -9.33 11.32 -9.28
C LEU A 47 -8.17 10.40 -8.90
N ASP A 48 -7.30 10.05 -9.83
CA ASP A 48 -6.15 9.18 -9.54
C ASP A 48 -5.18 9.82 -8.53
N ASN A 49 -4.96 11.13 -8.62
CA ASN A 49 -4.15 11.86 -7.64
C ASN A 49 -4.82 11.88 -6.24
N ILE A 50 -6.14 12.12 -6.18
CA ILE A 50 -6.90 12.08 -4.91
C ILE A 50 -6.92 10.66 -4.33
N LEU A 51 -7.15 9.62 -5.15
CA LEU A 51 -7.20 8.23 -4.71
C LEU A 51 -5.84 7.77 -4.21
N GLY A 52 -4.74 8.11 -4.89
CA GLY A 52 -3.39 7.77 -4.45
C GLY A 52 -3.07 8.34 -3.07
N PHE A 53 -3.42 9.60 -2.83
CA PHE A 53 -3.26 10.24 -1.53
C PHE A 53 -4.16 9.62 -0.44
N LEU A 54 -5.43 9.35 -0.77
CA LEU A 54 -6.40 8.80 0.17
C LEU A 54 -6.07 7.35 0.56
N ILE A 55 -5.67 6.53 -0.40
CA ILE A 55 -5.26 5.15 -0.17
C ILE A 55 -3.97 5.10 0.68
N GLY A 56 -3.00 5.97 0.41
CA GLY A 56 -1.78 6.09 1.22
C GLY A 56 -2.07 6.42 2.68
N LEU A 57 -2.97 7.39 2.93
CA LEU A 57 -3.41 7.73 4.28
C LEU A 57 -4.17 6.57 4.95
N LEU A 58 -5.00 5.86 4.20
CA LEU A 58 -5.78 4.74 4.72
C LEU A 58 -4.89 3.57 5.16
N TYR A 59 -3.84 3.25 4.40
CA TYR A 59 -2.84 2.25 4.80
C TYR A 59 -2.10 2.67 6.08
N PHE A 60 -1.75 3.96 6.21
CA PHE A 60 -1.10 4.46 7.41
C PHE A 60 -1.99 4.28 8.65
N VAL A 61 -3.28 4.62 8.54
CA VAL A 61 -4.26 4.43 9.63
C VAL A 61 -4.43 2.94 9.95
N ALA A 62 -4.49 2.07 8.94
CA ALA A 62 -4.61 0.62 9.14
C ALA A 62 -3.46 0.04 9.98
N VAL A 63 -2.22 0.50 9.76
CA VAL A 63 -1.06 0.08 10.57
C VAL A 63 -1.20 0.53 12.03
N VAL A 64 -1.64 1.76 12.28
CA VAL A 64 -1.85 2.26 13.65
C VAL A 64 -2.92 1.45 14.38
N PHE A 65 -4.03 1.13 13.71
CA PHE A 65 -5.09 0.29 14.28
C PHE A 65 -4.63 -1.15 14.54
N ALA A 66 -3.81 -1.72 13.64
CA ALA A 66 -3.22 -3.04 13.84
C ALA A 66 -2.32 -3.08 15.08
N LEU A 67 -1.51 -2.03 15.31
CA LEU A 67 -0.70 -1.91 16.51
C LEU A 67 -1.56 -1.80 17.76
N TYR A 68 -2.62 -0.97 17.75
CA TYR A 68 -3.51 -0.82 18.90
C TYR A 68 -4.24 -2.13 19.25
N GLY A 69 -4.79 -2.83 18.25
CA GLY A 69 -5.44 -4.13 18.45
C GLY A 69 -4.46 -5.22 18.92
N GLY A 70 -3.22 -5.19 18.41
CA GLY A 70 -2.15 -6.10 18.82
C GLY A 70 -1.72 -5.86 20.27
N PHE A 71 -1.51 -4.60 20.66
CA PHE A 71 -1.12 -4.23 22.02
C PHE A 71 -2.20 -4.61 23.05
N GLN A 72 -3.48 -4.50 22.66
CA GLN A 72 -4.59 -4.84 23.54
C GLN A 72 -4.69 -6.35 23.82
N ILE A 73 -4.33 -7.21 22.85
CA ILE A 73 -4.19 -8.65 23.08
C ILE A 73 -2.98 -8.97 23.95
N LEU A 74 -1.84 -8.32 23.67
CA LEU A 74 -0.58 -8.59 24.37
C LEU A 74 -0.63 -8.14 25.84
N THR A 75 -1.37 -7.06 26.13
CA THR A 75 -1.54 -6.50 27.49
C THR A 75 -2.71 -7.15 28.25
N ALA A 76 -3.48 -8.05 27.62
CA ALA A 76 -4.66 -8.67 28.25
C ALA A 76 -4.33 -9.59 29.44
N GLY A 77 -3.08 -10.02 29.60
CA GLY A 77 -2.58 -10.64 30.84
C GLY A 77 -3.28 -11.92 31.30
N GLY A 78 -4.04 -12.59 30.42
CA GLY A 78 -4.81 -13.81 30.74
C GLY A 78 -6.31 -13.59 30.97
N ASP A 79 -6.81 -12.36 30.87
CA ASP A 79 -8.24 -12.07 30.89
C ASP A 79 -8.90 -12.44 29.55
N GLU A 80 -9.74 -13.49 29.54
CA GLU A 80 -10.40 -13.99 28.32
C GLU A 80 -11.27 -12.93 27.63
N GLU A 81 -11.87 -12.01 28.39
CA GLU A 81 -12.75 -10.98 27.83
C GLU A 81 -11.95 -9.97 27.01
N LYS A 82 -10.79 -9.55 27.53
CA LYS A 82 -9.88 -8.65 26.79
C LYS A 82 -9.21 -9.32 25.61
N VAL A 83 -8.86 -10.60 25.72
CA VAL A 83 -8.33 -11.38 24.59
C VAL A 83 -9.39 -11.52 23.49
N LYS A 84 -10.64 -11.83 23.86
CA LYS A 84 -11.73 -11.95 22.89
C LYS A 84 -12.04 -10.61 22.21
N LYS A 85 -12.06 -9.50 22.96
CA LYS A 85 -12.21 -8.16 22.39
C LYS A 85 -11.07 -7.81 21.42
N GLY A 86 -9.82 -8.03 21.82
CA GLY A 86 -8.68 -7.73 20.95
C GLY A 86 -8.66 -8.61 19.69
N LYS A 87 -9.08 -9.88 19.78
CA LYS A 87 -9.20 -10.75 18.59
C LYS A 87 -10.23 -10.22 17.61
N THR A 88 -11.40 -9.78 18.09
CA THR A 88 -12.42 -9.16 17.24
C THR A 88 -11.88 -7.88 16.59
N THR A 89 -11.15 -7.04 17.32
CA THR A 89 -10.50 -5.84 16.77
C THR A 89 -9.48 -6.17 15.69
N LEU A 90 -8.65 -7.21 15.89
CA LEU A 90 -7.70 -7.64 14.85
C LEU A 90 -8.41 -8.20 13.61
N ILE A 91 -9.47 -9.00 13.79
CA ILE A 91 -10.26 -9.52 12.66
C ILE A 91 -10.86 -8.36 11.85
N GLN A 92 -11.36 -7.31 12.52
CA GLN A 92 -11.87 -6.11 11.85
C GLN A 92 -10.77 -5.33 11.12
N ALA A 93 -9.59 -5.19 11.73
CA ALA A 93 -8.43 -4.54 11.10
C ALA A 93 -7.98 -5.29 9.84
N VAL A 94 -7.93 -6.62 9.90
CA VAL A 94 -7.58 -7.50 8.77
C VAL A 94 -8.64 -7.42 7.67
N LEU A 95 -9.93 -7.44 8.03
CA LEU A 95 -11.03 -7.25 7.06
C LEU A 95 -10.92 -5.89 6.35
N GLY A 96 -10.58 -4.83 7.07
CA GLY A 96 -10.33 -3.52 6.46
C GLY A 96 -9.22 -3.56 5.40
N LEU A 97 -8.10 -4.22 5.70
CA LEU A 97 -6.99 -4.36 4.75
C LEU A 97 -7.39 -5.15 3.49
N ILE A 98 -8.16 -6.22 3.68
CA ILE A 98 -8.68 -7.05 2.58
C ILE A 98 -9.62 -6.22 1.69
N VAL A 99 -10.52 -5.43 2.28
CA VAL A 99 -11.47 -4.60 1.53
C VAL A 99 -10.75 -3.56 0.69
N ILE A 100 -9.70 -2.91 1.20
CA ILE A 100 -8.89 -1.95 0.42
C ILE A 100 -8.26 -2.64 -0.79
N PHE A 101 -7.75 -3.85 -0.61
CA PHE A 101 -7.17 -4.64 -1.69
C PHE A 101 -8.21 -4.97 -2.76
N LEU A 102 -9.39 -5.45 -2.36
CA LEU A 102 -10.50 -5.77 -3.27
C LEU A 102 -11.05 -4.53 -3.99
N ALA A 103 -11.20 -3.41 -3.29
CA ALA A 103 -11.69 -2.16 -3.87
C ALA A 103 -10.80 -1.70 -5.03
N SER A 104 -9.47 -1.79 -4.86
CA SER A 104 -8.52 -1.41 -5.92
C SER A 104 -8.68 -2.23 -7.21
N GLN A 105 -9.05 -3.51 -7.10
CA GLN A 105 -9.29 -4.37 -8.25
C GLN A 105 -10.59 -3.97 -8.96
N ILE A 106 -11.64 -3.71 -8.20
CA ILE A 106 -12.95 -3.33 -8.73
C ILE A 106 -12.87 -1.97 -9.44
N ILE A 107 -12.18 -0.98 -8.87
CA ILE A 107 -12.04 0.35 -9.46
C ILE A 107 -11.36 0.28 -10.83
N ARG A 108 -10.26 -0.49 -10.93
CA ARG A 108 -9.54 -0.70 -12.20
C ARG A 108 -10.42 -1.39 -13.24
N TRP A 109 -11.21 -2.37 -12.80
CA TRP A 109 -12.17 -3.06 -13.67
C TRP A 109 -13.25 -2.11 -14.18
N VAL A 110 -13.81 -1.25 -13.32
CA VAL A 110 -14.80 -0.22 -13.69
C VAL A 110 -14.22 0.82 -14.67
N ILE A 111 -12.99 1.28 -14.47
CA ILE A 111 -12.34 2.23 -15.38
C ILE A 111 -12.07 1.57 -16.74
N SER A 112 -11.69 0.29 -16.74
CA SER A 112 -11.46 -0.47 -17.97
C SER A 112 -12.72 -0.62 -18.81
N ILE A 113 -13.88 -0.88 -18.21
CA ILE A 113 -15.15 -1.02 -18.95
C ILE A 113 -15.66 0.31 -19.51
N GLY A 114 -15.43 1.43 -18.82
CA GLY A 114 -15.88 2.76 -19.28
C GLY A 114 -14.97 3.37 -20.36
N THR A 115 -13.73 2.90 -20.48
CA THR A 115 -12.77 3.39 -21.49
C THR A 115 -12.84 2.57 -22.79
N SER A 116 -13.37 1.34 -22.75
CA SER A 116 -13.50 0.46 -23.93
C SER A 116 -14.54 0.91 -24.96
N ASP A 117 -15.43 1.87 -24.64
CA ASP A 117 -16.41 2.40 -25.59
C ASP A 117 -15.86 3.52 -26.51
N VAL A 118 -14.62 4.01 -26.27
CA VAL A 118 -14.03 5.15 -27.00
C VAL A 118 -12.85 4.76 -27.92
N VAL A 119 -12.31 3.52 -27.83
CA VAL A 119 -11.16 3.06 -28.62
C VAL A 119 -11.41 1.68 -29.25
N VAL A 120 -12.52 1.54 -29.98
CA VAL A 120 -12.71 0.48 -31.01
C VAL A 120 -13.32 1.10 -32.25
#